data_AF-A0A142JIZ6-F1
#
_entry.id   AF-A0A142JIZ6-F1
#
_cell.length_a   1.000
_cell.length_b   1.000
_cell.length_c   1.000
_cell.angle_alpha   90.00
_cell.angle_beta   90.00
_cell.angle_gamma   90.00
#
_symmetry.space_group_name_H-M   'P 1'
#
loop_
_entity.id
_entity.type
_entity.pdbx_description
1 polymer ?
#
loop_
_entity_poly.entity_id
_entity_poly.type
_entity_poly.pdbx_seq_one_letter_code
_entity_poly.pdbx_strand_id
1 'polypeptide(L)'
;MKIDQQEISLYVQAIKSSFENGAFSQSDCQHLAYMFAQGGLYGRVLQHGVLLDLPAKAGIANFIRLIRENLEAPVVDANTDISYALNRPANYVNADQLRPDFVKDSDLSFREFLTNLLSGIQADIVELSVEAEALPTDKKTDAHYVIGMLEVTARNLDAAFADPAGASDMAPSELARFFEDSCRFVASVKSEMHH
;
A
#
# COMPACT_ATOMS: atom_id res chain seq x y z
N MET A 1 4.10 -13.37 -14.13
CA MET A 1 2.82 -13.29 -13.43
C MET A 1 2.21 -11.93 -13.72
N LYS A 2 0.99 -11.85 -14.28
CA LYS A 2 0.32 -10.57 -14.55
C LYS A 2 -0.44 -10.20 -13.28
N ILE A 3 0.00 -9.15 -12.59
CA ILE A 3 -0.69 -8.63 -11.41
C ILE A 3 -1.89 -7.82 -11.93
N ASP A 4 -3.09 -8.19 -11.52
CA ASP A 4 -4.33 -7.57 -11.97
C ASP A 4 -4.76 -6.44 -11.00
N GLN A 5 -4.72 -5.20 -11.48
CA GLN A 5 -5.15 -4.03 -10.69
C GLN A 5 -6.63 -4.09 -10.33
N GLN A 6 -7.47 -4.69 -11.17
CA GLN A 6 -8.89 -4.83 -10.92
C GLN A 6 -9.12 -5.80 -9.77
N GLU A 7 -8.37 -6.90 -9.74
CA GLU A 7 -8.42 -7.89 -8.67
C GLU A 7 -8.04 -7.30 -7.30
N ILE A 8 -6.95 -6.53 -7.23
CA ILE A 8 -6.56 -5.86 -5.98
C ILE A 8 -7.64 -4.86 -5.54
N SER A 9 -8.21 -4.10 -6.48
CA SER A 9 -9.26 -3.14 -6.17
C SER A 9 -10.50 -3.83 -5.58
N LEU A 10 -10.88 -5.00 -6.12
CA LEU A 10 -11.96 -5.82 -5.58
C LEU A 10 -11.66 -6.30 -4.16
N TYR A 11 -10.46 -6.83 -3.93
CA TYR A 11 -10.05 -7.31 -2.61
C TYR A 11 -10.02 -6.21 -1.56
N VAL A 12 -9.48 -5.03 -1.90
CA VAL A 12 -9.43 -3.88 -1.00
C VAL A 12 -10.83 -3.44 -0.59
N GLN A 13 -11.78 -3.36 -1.53
CA GLN A 13 -13.16 -2.99 -1.18
C GLN A 13 -13.89 -4.07 -0.38
N ALA A 14 -13.66 -5.36 -0.67
CA ALA A 14 -14.25 -6.45 0.10
C ALA A 14 -13.77 -6.46 1.56
N ILE A 15 -12.47 -6.27 1.79
CA ILE A 15 -11.88 -6.10 3.13
C ILE A 15 -12.50 -4.88 3.82
N LYS A 16 -12.66 -3.77 3.08
CA LYS A 16 -13.29 -2.56 3.61
C LYS A 16 -14.69 -2.82 4.13
N SER A 17 -15.53 -3.40 3.28
CA SER A 17 -16.89 -3.75 3.64
C SER A 17 -16.96 -4.73 4.82
N SER A 18 -16.01 -5.65 4.93
CA SER A 18 -15.95 -6.61 6.04
C SER A 18 -15.67 -5.95 7.39
N PHE A 19 -14.74 -4.98 7.46
CA PHE A 19 -14.48 -4.31 8.73
C PHE A 19 -15.57 -3.29 9.09
N GLU A 20 -16.21 -2.66 8.10
CA GLU A 20 -17.28 -1.67 8.35
C GLU A 20 -18.62 -2.31 8.73
N ASN A 21 -18.93 -3.49 8.18
CA ASN A 21 -20.26 -4.12 8.28
C ASN A 21 -20.25 -5.56 8.84
N GLY A 22 -19.09 -6.15 9.09
CA GLY A 22 -18.96 -7.50 9.63
C GLY A 22 -19.00 -7.56 11.16
N ALA A 23 -19.30 -8.75 11.70
CA ALA A 23 -19.29 -9.01 13.14
C ALA A 23 -17.92 -9.60 13.55
N PHE A 24 -16.91 -8.74 13.70
CA PHE A 24 -15.54 -9.14 14.08
C PHE A 24 -15.17 -8.68 15.49
N SER A 25 -14.17 -9.35 16.07
CA SER A 25 -13.54 -8.84 17.30
C SER A 25 -12.81 -7.52 17.02
N GLN A 26 -12.55 -6.71 18.05
CA GLN A 26 -11.81 -5.46 17.88
C GLN A 26 -10.41 -5.69 17.28
N SER A 27 -9.73 -6.76 17.69
CA SER A 27 -8.41 -7.12 17.17
C SER A 27 -8.46 -7.50 15.68
N ASP A 28 -9.49 -8.24 15.27
CA ASP A 28 -9.69 -8.59 13.86
C ASP A 28 -10.03 -7.36 13.03
N CYS A 29 -10.88 -6.45 13.54
CA CYS A 29 -11.18 -5.18 12.88
C CYS A 29 -9.91 -4.33 12.65
N GLN A 30 -9.03 -4.25 13.65
CA GLN A 30 -7.75 -3.54 13.51
C GLN A 30 -6.87 -4.16 12.43
N HIS A 31 -6.79 -5.49 12.37
CA HIS A 31 -6.02 -6.16 11.33
C HIS A 31 -6.64 -5.98 9.94
N LEU A 32 -7.98 -6.03 9.81
CA LEU A 32 -8.65 -5.76 8.55
C LEU A 32 -8.44 -4.32 8.07
N ALA A 33 -8.46 -3.34 8.98
CA ALA A 33 -8.12 -1.96 8.66
C ALA A 33 -6.65 -1.84 8.19
N TYR A 34 -5.73 -2.56 8.83
CA TYR A 34 -4.33 -2.64 8.40
C TYR A 34 -4.21 -3.25 7.01
N MET A 35 -4.85 -4.38 6.73
CA MET A 35 -4.85 -5.02 5.41
C MET A 35 -5.48 -4.16 4.32
N PHE A 36 -6.53 -3.41 4.63
CA PHE A 36 -7.09 -2.40 3.74
C PHE A 36 -6.04 -1.36 3.38
N ALA A 37 -5.30 -0.85 4.37
CA ALA A 37 -4.24 0.12 4.16
C ALA A 37 -3.10 -0.44 3.28
N GLN A 38 -2.65 -1.69 3.55
CA GLN A 38 -1.65 -2.39 2.74
C GLN A 38 -2.09 -2.50 1.28
N GLY A 39 -3.32 -2.99 1.04
CA GLY A 39 -3.87 -3.14 -0.31
C GLY A 39 -4.05 -1.81 -1.03
N GLY A 40 -4.39 -0.74 -0.31
CA GLY A 40 -4.40 0.63 -0.83
C GLY A 40 -3.03 1.06 -1.35
N LEU A 41 -1.97 0.88 -0.54
CA LEU A 41 -0.60 1.20 -0.95
C LEU A 41 -0.16 0.37 -2.16
N TYR A 42 -0.41 -0.94 -2.16
CA TYR A 42 -0.14 -1.82 -3.29
C TYR A 42 -0.83 -1.36 -4.58
N GLY A 43 -2.10 -0.98 -4.48
CA GLY A 43 -2.85 -0.42 -5.61
C GLY A 43 -2.19 0.83 -6.19
N ARG A 44 -1.69 1.74 -5.34
CA ARG A 44 -0.99 2.95 -5.78
C ARG A 44 0.37 2.66 -6.39
N VAL A 45 1.16 1.78 -5.79
CA VAL A 45 2.46 1.37 -6.34
C VAL A 45 2.29 0.76 -7.74
N LEU A 46 1.25 -0.05 -7.97
CA LEU A 46 0.95 -0.60 -9.28
C LEU A 46 0.57 0.44 -10.34
N GLN A 47 0.02 1.59 -9.94
CA GLN A 47 -0.30 2.68 -10.86
C GLN A 47 0.97 3.38 -11.36
N HIS A 48 2.08 3.26 -10.63
CA HIS A 48 3.35 3.90 -10.93
C HIS A 48 4.41 2.85 -11.28
N GLY A 49 4.59 2.54 -12.56
CA GLY A 49 5.51 1.49 -13.02
C GLY A 49 6.97 1.64 -12.54
N VAL A 50 7.43 2.88 -12.30
CA VAL A 50 8.75 3.18 -11.73
C VAL A 50 8.93 2.72 -10.28
N LEU A 51 7.84 2.49 -9.55
CA LEU A 51 7.84 1.94 -8.19
C LEU A 51 7.70 0.41 -8.20
N LEU A 52 7.49 -0.21 -9.37
CA LEU A 52 7.15 -1.63 -9.48
C LEU A 52 8.38 -2.50 -9.77
N ASP A 53 9.28 -2.57 -8.79
CA ASP A 53 10.45 -3.45 -8.81
C ASP A 53 10.10 -4.92 -8.49
N LEU A 54 11.12 -5.79 -8.42
CA LEU A 54 10.92 -7.21 -8.11
C LEU A 54 10.36 -7.44 -6.69
N PRO A 55 10.92 -6.83 -5.62
CA PRO A 55 10.32 -6.87 -4.29
C PRO A 55 8.86 -6.43 -4.25
N ALA A 56 8.51 -5.31 -4.90
CA ALA A 56 7.14 -4.82 -5.00
C ALA A 56 6.21 -5.85 -5.64
N LYS A 57 6.62 -6.42 -6.78
CA LYS A 57 5.85 -7.47 -7.46
C LYS A 57 5.64 -8.69 -6.56
N ALA A 58 6.66 -9.10 -5.81
CA ALA A 58 6.59 -10.25 -4.91
C ALA A 58 5.65 -9.99 -3.72
N GLY A 59 5.74 -8.83 -3.08
CA GLY A 59 4.86 -8.44 -1.97
C GLY A 59 3.40 -8.40 -2.39
N ILE A 60 3.12 -7.79 -3.55
CA ILE A 60 1.76 -7.72 -4.11
C ILE A 60 1.23 -9.12 -4.49
N ALA A 61 2.08 -9.96 -5.09
CA ALA A 61 1.73 -11.34 -5.41
C ALA A 61 1.31 -12.12 -4.15
N ASN A 62 2.10 -11.97 -3.09
CA ASN A 62 1.89 -12.66 -1.84
C ASN A 62 0.62 -12.16 -1.13
N PHE A 63 0.35 -10.85 -1.17
CA PHE A 63 -0.90 -10.29 -0.68
C PHE A 63 -2.12 -10.89 -1.39
N ILE A 64 -2.12 -10.92 -2.73
CA ILE A 64 -3.19 -11.55 -3.52
C ILE A 64 -3.35 -13.03 -3.14
N ARG A 65 -2.24 -13.76 -3.02
CA ARG A 65 -2.24 -15.17 -2.64
C ARG A 65 -2.87 -15.38 -1.26
N LEU A 66 -2.43 -14.64 -0.25
CA LEU A 66 -2.93 -14.73 1.13
C LEU A 66 -4.42 -14.43 1.21
N ILE A 67 -4.89 -13.43 0.46
CA ILE A 67 -6.31 -13.10 0.36
C ILE A 67 -7.08 -14.27 -0.26
N ARG A 68 -6.65 -14.81 -1.40
CA ARG A 68 -7.33 -15.96 -2.03
C ARG A 68 -7.43 -17.19 -1.13
N GLU A 69 -6.42 -17.42 -0.30
CA GLU A 69 -6.36 -18.57 0.61
C GLU A 69 -7.24 -18.42 1.85
N ASN A 70 -7.59 -17.19 2.25
CA ASN A 70 -8.24 -16.92 3.53
C ASN A 70 -9.55 -16.13 3.42
N LEU A 71 -9.78 -15.44 2.30
CA LEU A 71 -10.92 -14.60 1.99
C LEU A 71 -11.55 -15.07 0.67
N GLU A 72 -12.80 -15.48 0.75
CA GLU A 72 -13.66 -15.55 -0.44
C GLU A 72 -14.13 -14.14 -0.76
N ALA A 73 -13.40 -13.47 -1.64
CA ALA A 73 -13.87 -12.20 -2.17
C ALA A 73 -15.06 -12.40 -3.12
N PRO A 74 -15.90 -11.37 -3.32
CA PRO A 74 -16.97 -11.40 -4.30
C PRO A 74 -16.43 -11.72 -5.69
N VAL A 75 -16.91 -12.81 -6.30
CA VAL A 75 -16.61 -13.13 -7.70
C VAL A 75 -17.36 -12.13 -8.59
N VAL A 76 -16.62 -11.42 -9.43
CA VAL A 76 -17.21 -10.55 -10.45
C VAL A 76 -17.07 -11.24 -11.79
N ASP A 77 -18.16 -11.83 -12.27
CA ASP A 77 -18.24 -12.26 -13.66
C ASP A 77 -18.59 -11.07 -14.58
N ALA A 78 -18.51 -11.26 -15.90
CA ALA A 78 -18.76 -10.21 -16.88
C ALA A 78 -20.19 -9.61 -16.82
N ASN A 79 -21.11 -10.25 -16.10
CA ASN A 79 -22.51 -9.83 -15.97
C ASN A 79 -22.83 -9.25 -14.58
N THR A 80 -21.90 -9.34 -13.64
CA THR A 80 -22.06 -8.83 -12.28
C THR A 80 -21.73 -7.35 -12.25
N ASP A 81 -22.64 -6.54 -11.71
CA ASP A 81 -22.36 -5.13 -11.46
C ASP A 81 -21.18 -5.04 -10.48
N ILE A 82 -20.04 -4.56 -10.98
CA ILE A 82 -18.82 -4.34 -10.19
C ILE A 82 -19.15 -3.50 -8.95
N SER A 83 -20.01 -2.49 -9.08
CA SER A 83 -20.41 -1.61 -7.98
C SER A 83 -21.14 -2.37 -6.87
N TYR A 84 -21.94 -3.38 -7.24
CA TYR A 84 -22.61 -4.25 -6.28
C TYR A 84 -21.64 -5.20 -5.58
N ALA A 85 -20.71 -5.78 -6.34
CA ALA A 85 -19.68 -6.67 -5.79
C ALA A 85 -18.71 -5.95 -4.84
N LEU A 86 -18.35 -4.70 -5.10
CA LEU A 86 -17.46 -3.90 -4.25
C LEU A 86 -18.06 -3.59 -2.87
N ASN A 87 -19.40 -3.64 -2.72
CA ASN A 87 -20.08 -3.33 -1.45
C ASN A 87 -20.42 -4.58 -0.63
N ARG A 88 -19.99 -5.77 -1.05
CA ARG A 88 -20.27 -7.02 -0.34
C ARG A 88 -19.10 -7.37 0.60
N PRO A 89 -19.37 -7.75 1.87
CA PRO A 89 -18.34 -8.29 2.75
C PRO A 89 -17.69 -9.55 2.15
N ALA A 90 -16.38 -9.72 2.33
CA ALA A 90 -15.72 -11.00 2.06
C ALA A 90 -16.24 -12.09 3.00
N ASN A 91 -16.37 -13.34 2.52
CA ASN A 91 -16.56 -14.47 3.42
C ASN A 91 -15.19 -14.97 3.87
N TYR A 92 -15.03 -15.24 5.16
CA TYR A 92 -13.77 -15.74 5.71
C TYR A 92 -13.86 -17.26 5.84
N VAL A 93 -12.75 -17.96 5.63
CA VAL A 93 -12.67 -19.43 5.79
C VAL A 93 -13.09 -19.87 7.20
N ASN A 94 -12.98 -18.96 8.18
CA ASN A 94 -13.57 -19.12 9.50
C ASN A 94 -14.49 -17.92 9.80
N ALA A 95 -15.76 -18.19 10.13
CA ALA A 95 -16.82 -17.17 10.20
C ALA A 95 -16.64 -16.15 11.33
N ASP A 96 -15.85 -16.49 12.36
CA ASP A 96 -15.81 -15.72 13.63
C ASP A 96 -14.45 -15.08 13.95
N GLN A 97 -13.39 -15.40 13.20
CA GLN A 97 -12.04 -14.90 13.47
C GLN A 97 -11.11 -15.01 12.25
N LEU A 98 -10.10 -14.14 12.20
CA LEU A 98 -9.00 -14.32 11.27
C LEU A 98 -8.11 -15.49 11.70
N ARG A 99 -7.54 -16.20 10.73
CA ARG A 99 -6.57 -17.25 11.04
C ARG A 99 -5.27 -16.60 11.56
N PRO A 100 -4.66 -17.11 12.64
CA PRO A 100 -3.40 -16.55 13.15
C PRO A 100 -2.26 -16.51 12.12
N ASP A 101 -2.13 -17.54 11.30
CA ASP A 101 -1.11 -17.60 10.24
C ASP A 101 -1.35 -16.54 9.16
N PHE A 102 -2.61 -16.23 8.85
CA PHE A 102 -2.98 -15.19 7.89
C PHE A 102 -2.54 -13.81 8.36
N VAL A 103 -2.77 -13.50 9.65
CA VAL A 103 -2.31 -12.25 10.29
C VAL A 103 -0.80 -12.13 10.23
N LYS A 104 -0.09 -13.19 10.65
CA LYS A 104 1.37 -13.20 10.72
C LYS A 104 2.03 -13.07 9.35
N ASP A 105 1.54 -13.81 8.35
CA ASP A 105 2.14 -13.85 7.03
C ASP A 105 1.88 -12.56 6.24
N SER A 106 0.73 -11.91 6.45
CA SER A 106 0.44 -10.60 5.85
C SER A 106 1.37 -9.52 6.40
N ASP A 107 1.55 -9.47 7.73
CA ASP A 107 2.39 -8.51 8.42
C ASP A 107 3.87 -8.64 8.00
N LEU A 108 4.39 -9.88 7.99
CA LEU A 108 5.78 -10.14 7.58
C LEU A 108 6.02 -9.68 6.14
N SER A 109 5.16 -10.12 5.23
CA SER A 109 5.27 -9.79 3.81
C SER A 109 5.20 -8.29 3.55
N PHE A 110 4.34 -7.59 4.28
CA PHE A 110 4.18 -6.15 4.13
C PHE A 110 5.37 -5.37 4.68
N ARG A 111 5.94 -5.79 5.82
CA ARG A 111 7.16 -5.18 6.37
C ARG A 111 8.36 -5.31 5.43
N GLU A 112 8.52 -6.47 4.80
CA GLU A 112 9.56 -6.67 3.79
C GLU A 112 9.36 -5.75 2.59
N PHE A 113 8.13 -5.64 2.10
CA PHE A 113 7.78 -4.71 1.03
C PHE A 113 8.09 -3.25 1.40
N LEU A 114 7.61 -2.79 2.56
CA LEU A 114 7.78 -1.42 3.02
C LEU A 114 9.25 -1.07 3.22
N THR A 115 10.02 -1.99 3.81
CA THR A 115 11.47 -1.80 4.01
C THR A 115 12.19 -1.57 2.68
N ASN A 116 11.85 -2.34 1.65
CA ASN A 116 12.44 -2.17 0.31
C ASN A 116 12.02 -0.83 -0.33
N LEU A 117 10.74 -0.46 -0.24
CA LEU A 117 10.25 0.82 -0.75
C LEU A 117 10.97 2.01 -0.09
N LEU A 118 11.07 2.00 1.24
CA LEU A 118 11.74 3.06 2.01
C LEU A 118 13.24 3.12 1.73
N SER A 119 13.89 1.96 1.56
CA SER A 119 15.31 1.90 1.17
C SER A 119 15.53 2.47 -0.23
N GLY A 120 14.60 2.24 -1.16
CA GLY A 120 14.63 2.85 -2.50
C GLY A 120 14.52 4.37 -2.45
N ILE A 121 13.63 4.92 -1.60
CA ILE A 121 13.51 6.37 -1.41
C ILE A 121 14.77 6.96 -0.76
N GLN A 122 15.36 6.25 0.22
CA GLN A 122 16.62 6.66 0.84
C GLN A 122 17.78 6.70 -0.15
N ALA A 123 17.87 5.74 -1.06
CA ALA A 123 18.87 5.75 -2.13
C ALA A 123 18.71 6.99 -3.03
N ASP A 124 17.48 7.31 -3.44
CA ASP A 124 17.20 8.50 -4.25
C ASP A 124 17.59 9.79 -3.52
N ILE A 125 17.29 9.90 -2.22
CA ILE A 125 17.68 11.03 -1.38
C ILE A 125 19.20 11.24 -1.39
N VAL A 126 19.97 10.15 -1.26
CA VAL A 126 21.44 10.21 -1.27
C VAL A 126 21.95 10.67 -2.64
N GLU A 127 21.43 10.11 -3.73
CA GLU A 127 21.80 10.46 -5.10
C GLU A 127 21.50 11.94 -5.39
N LEU A 128 20.26 12.38 -5.14
CA LEU A 128 19.85 13.78 -5.31
C LEU A 128 20.67 14.74 -4.46
N SER A 129 21.03 14.35 -3.23
CA SER A 129 21.85 15.18 -2.35
C SER A 129 23.25 15.42 -2.93
N VAL A 130 23.84 14.42 -3.57
CA VAL A 130 25.13 14.56 -4.25
C VAL A 130 25.00 15.47 -5.47
N GLU A 131 23.96 15.28 -6.28
CA GLU A 131 23.72 16.08 -7.49
C GLU A 131 23.40 17.55 -7.18
N ALA A 132 22.61 17.80 -6.13
CA ALA A 132 22.21 19.14 -5.71
C ALA A 132 23.41 20.04 -5.39
N GLU A 133 24.51 19.47 -4.88
CA GLU A 133 25.72 20.21 -4.57
C GLU A 133 26.46 20.72 -5.81
N ALA A 134 26.23 20.10 -6.98
CA ALA A 134 26.79 20.53 -8.26
C ALA A 134 25.93 21.58 -8.98
N LEU A 135 24.73 21.89 -8.47
CA LEU A 135 23.80 22.83 -9.11
C LEU A 135 24.15 24.31 -8.84
N PRO A 136 23.75 25.22 -9.76
CA PRO A 136 23.72 26.66 -9.49
C PRO A 136 22.87 27.00 -8.25
N THR A 137 23.24 28.07 -7.53
CA THR A 137 22.62 28.47 -6.25
C THR A 137 21.09 28.62 -6.31
N ASP A 138 20.56 29.13 -7.41
CA ASP A 138 19.13 29.31 -7.65
C ASP A 138 18.39 27.97 -7.74
N LYS A 139 19.01 26.94 -8.32
CA LYS A 139 18.43 25.59 -8.45
C LYS A 139 18.71 24.68 -7.26
N LYS A 140 19.77 24.97 -6.52
CA LYS A 140 20.17 24.21 -5.32
C LYS A 140 19.10 24.24 -4.23
N THR A 141 18.45 25.40 -4.06
CA THR A 141 17.35 25.57 -3.09
C THR A 141 16.16 24.67 -3.42
N ASP A 142 15.77 24.61 -4.71
CA ASP A 142 14.68 23.76 -5.16
C ASP A 142 15.01 22.27 -4.98
N ALA A 143 16.24 21.86 -5.27
CA ALA A 143 16.69 20.49 -5.07
C ALA A 143 16.64 20.08 -3.58
N HIS A 144 17.13 20.93 -2.67
CA HIS A 144 17.04 20.67 -1.23
C HIS A 144 15.60 20.62 -0.72
N TYR A 145 14.69 21.41 -1.31
CA TYR A 145 13.27 21.31 -1.00
C TYR A 145 12.68 19.95 -1.38
N VAL A 146 12.97 19.46 -2.60
CA VAL A 146 12.53 18.13 -3.05
C VAL A 146 13.09 17.02 -2.17
N ILE A 147 14.38 17.08 -1.82
CA ILE A 147 15.03 16.13 -0.90
C ILE A 147 14.31 16.12 0.45
N GLY A 148 14.06 17.28 1.05
CA GLY A 148 13.34 17.38 2.32
C GLY A 148 11.93 16.80 2.25
N MET A 149 11.22 16.98 1.13
CA MET A 149 9.90 16.39 0.93
C MET A 149 9.94 14.86 0.78
N LEU A 150 11.00 14.29 0.19
CA LEU A 150 11.20 12.83 0.15
C LEU A 150 11.43 12.26 1.53
N GLU A 151 12.27 12.92 2.35
CA GLU A 151 12.51 12.50 3.73
C GLU A 151 11.22 12.50 4.56
N VAL A 152 10.42 13.56 4.45
CA VAL A 152 9.14 13.66 5.15
C VAL A 152 8.18 12.56 4.66
N THR A 153 8.13 12.31 3.35
CA THR A 153 7.29 11.25 2.77
C THR A 153 7.69 9.87 3.30
N ALA A 154 8.99 9.56 3.30
CA ALA A 154 9.49 8.30 3.83
C ALA A 154 9.16 8.11 5.32
N ARG A 155 9.35 9.16 6.14
CA ARG A 155 9.03 9.10 7.59
C ARG A 155 7.54 8.94 7.84
N ASN A 156 6.69 9.60 7.05
CA ASN A 156 5.25 9.48 7.21
C ASN A 156 4.76 8.08 6.80
N LEU A 157 5.32 7.50 5.74
CA LEU A 157 5.02 6.12 5.34
C LEU A 157 5.45 5.14 6.43
N ASP A 158 6.67 5.28 6.96
CA ASP A 158 7.15 4.45 8.08
C ASP A 158 6.24 4.56 9.31
N ALA A 159 5.90 5.79 9.72
CA ALA A 159 5.03 6.04 10.87
C ALA A 159 3.61 5.47 10.70
N ALA A 160 3.02 5.58 9.50
CA ALA A 160 1.68 5.05 9.21
C ALA A 160 1.61 3.52 9.31
N PHE A 161 2.75 2.83 9.25
CA PHE A 161 2.83 1.37 9.21
C PHE A 161 3.72 0.77 10.32
N ALA A 162 4.14 1.56 11.30
CA ALA A 162 5.00 1.13 12.41
C ALA A 162 4.37 -0.04 13.20
N ASP A 163 3.04 -0.02 13.34
CA ASP A 163 2.25 -1.12 13.87
C ASP A 163 0.85 -1.18 13.22
N PRO A 164 0.12 -2.30 13.39
CA PRO A 164 -1.26 -2.40 12.91
C PRO A 164 -2.23 -1.39 13.55
N ALA A 165 -1.90 -0.84 14.73
CA ALA A 165 -2.74 0.13 15.43
C ALA A 165 -2.66 1.53 14.78
N GLY A 166 -1.50 1.93 14.28
CA GLY A 166 -1.27 3.23 13.64
C GLY A 166 -2.09 3.43 12.37
N ALA A 167 -2.33 2.37 11.60
CA ALA A 167 -3.27 2.42 10.47
C ALA A 167 -4.74 2.37 10.92
N SER A 168 -5.03 1.83 12.11
CA SER A 168 -6.40 1.71 12.63
C SER A 168 -6.97 3.02 13.18
N ASP A 169 -6.12 3.98 13.55
CA ASP A 169 -6.52 5.29 14.08
C ASP A 169 -6.85 6.32 12.97
N MET A 170 -6.47 6.05 11.72
CA MET A 170 -6.73 6.93 10.59
C MET A 170 -7.99 6.51 9.82
N ALA A 171 -8.77 7.49 9.35
CA ALA A 171 -9.93 7.16 8.53
C ALA A 171 -9.47 6.53 7.19
N PRO A 172 -10.17 5.51 6.67
CA PRO A 172 -9.84 4.85 5.40
C PRO A 172 -9.63 5.82 4.22
N SER A 173 -10.42 6.90 4.18
CA SER A 173 -10.31 7.96 3.16
C SER A 173 -9.04 8.79 3.29
N GLU A 174 -8.56 9.02 4.51
CA GLU A 174 -7.33 9.77 4.79
C GLU A 174 -6.11 8.93 4.39
N LEU A 175 -6.11 7.64 4.75
CA LEU A 175 -5.09 6.68 4.31
C LEU A 175 -5.02 6.58 2.78
N ALA A 176 -6.17 6.43 2.12
CA ALA A 176 -6.22 6.32 0.67
C ALA A 176 -5.65 7.56 -0.05
N ARG A 177 -5.94 8.76 0.47
CA ARG A 177 -5.39 10.01 -0.04
C ARG A 177 -3.89 10.12 0.25
N PHE A 178 -3.48 9.79 1.46
CA PHE A 178 -2.08 9.80 1.87
C PHE A 178 -1.21 8.90 1.00
N PHE A 179 -1.66 7.69 0.67
CA PHE A 179 -0.94 6.79 -0.23
C PHE A 179 -0.87 7.31 -1.65
N GLU A 180 -1.96 7.90 -2.16
CA GLU A 180 -1.99 8.49 -3.48
C GLU A 180 -0.97 9.63 -3.60
N ASP A 181 -1.00 10.56 -2.65
CA ASP A 181 -0.11 11.72 -2.66
C ASP A 181 1.36 11.29 -2.52
N SER A 182 1.65 10.34 -1.63
CA SER A 182 3.01 9.82 -1.40
C SER A 182 3.57 9.08 -2.63
N CYS A 183 2.81 8.14 -3.20
CA CYS A 183 3.27 7.36 -4.35
C CYS A 183 3.44 8.24 -5.58
N ARG A 184 2.51 9.17 -5.82
CA ARG A 184 2.60 10.12 -6.93
C ARG A 184 3.86 10.96 -6.81
N PHE A 185 4.14 11.51 -5.64
CA PHE A 185 5.32 12.34 -5.42
C PHE A 185 6.62 11.56 -5.65
N VAL A 186 6.79 10.40 -5.02
CA VAL A 186 7.99 9.57 -5.18
C VAL A 186 8.17 9.12 -6.63
N ALA A 187 7.09 8.72 -7.30
CA ALA A 187 7.15 8.32 -8.70
C ALA A 187 7.56 9.47 -9.62
N SER A 188 7.08 10.69 -9.37
CA SER A 188 7.49 11.88 -10.12
C SER A 188 8.99 12.13 -9.97
N VAL A 189 9.51 12.11 -8.73
CA VAL A 189 10.94 12.30 -8.47
C VAL A 189 11.77 11.24 -9.21
N LYS A 190 11.44 9.95 -9.06
CA LYS A 190 12.17 8.86 -9.72
C LYS A 190 12.14 8.96 -11.24
N SER A 191 11.04 9.45 -11.81
CA SER A 191 10.94 9.63 -13.26
C SER A 191 11.91 10.71 -13.73
N GLU A 192 11.97 11.85 -13.03
CA GLU A 192 12.89 12.94 -13.37
C GLU A 192 14.37 12.55 -13.22
N MET A 193 14.71 11.70 -12.24
CA MET A 193 16.10 11.21 -12.05
C MET A 193 16.59 10.27 -13.15
N HIS A 194 15.69 9.55 -13.82
CA HIS A 194 16.03 8.54 -14.81
C HIS A 194 15.73 8.98 -16.27
N HIS A 195 15.50 10.29 -16.46
CA HIS A 195 15.37 10.94 -17.77
C HIS A 195 16.68 11.63 -18.19
#